data_AF-A0A6G4VMY6-F1
#
_entry.id   AF-A0A6G4VMY6-F1
#
_cell.length_a   1.000
_cell.length_b   1.000
_cell.length_c   1.000
_cell.angle_alpha   90.00
_cell.angle_beta   90.00
_cell.angle_gamma   90.00
#
_symmetry.space_group_name_H-M   'P 1'
#
loop_
_entity.id
_entity.type
_entity.pdbx_description
1 polymer ?
#
loop_
_entity_poly.entity_id
_entity_poly.type
_entity_poly.pdbx_seq_one_letter_code
_entity_poly.pdbx_strand_id
1 'polypeptide(L)'
;MSLADRAAAQGATEFVPDPRLTNEDLAPATKRNWKVFDLFAMWMSDVHNLGNYTFAAGLLVLGMNVWQVFTSLLVGFVIIYIGMNWMGKIGQRHGVPFPVVSRISFGVWGANIPALIRAVIAIMWYGIQTYLASVAVNVMLLAAWPGLESWTHSSFLGLDALGWVSFIALWLVQAMIISQGMESVRKFQDFCGPAIWLVMIALAIWILAKAGWTISLTSTPNPVSVGEQWRQWFGAIGLILATYGTLMLNFCDFSRFAPGYKTVKRGNFWGLPINSTAFVIVSVIVTAGSIEVFGKAITDPAYLVAEIGNTWVLVLGALTFAIATMGVNIVANFVSPAYDLANVWPQKITFKVGGMISTVAALVVTPWNLFSNPTVVNYFLGGLGAFLGPLFGVIMLDYYWVKRGRIDVDQLFNAQPGSPYYYRKGVNPKALWAFLPSAAVAAVLALDKDFDAVAPYSWFIGTAMAAGLYMVLCRSDRAAAEPVAAEPAAMES
;
A
#
# COMPACT_ATOMS: atom_id res chain seq x y z
N MET A 1 -25.91 10.99 -6.31
CA MET A 1 -27.06 11.02 -5.38
C MET A 1 -26.49 11.27 -4.00
N SER A 2 -26.67 12.46 -3.46
CA SER A 2 -26.33 12.80 -2.08
C SER A 2 -27.12 11.91 -1.11
N LEU A 3 -26.75 11.89 0.19
CA LEU A 3 -27.56 11.20 1.21
C LEU A 3 -29.02 11.73 1.21
N ALA A 4 -29.20 13.03 0.98
CA ALA A 4 -30.51 13.67 0.86
C ALA A 4 -31.28 13.19 -0.38
N ASP A 5 -30.60 13.02 -1.52
CA ASP A 5 -31.25 12.55 -2.74
C ASP A 5 -31.73 11.09 -2.62
N ARG A 6 -31.01 10.24 -1.87
CA ARG A 6 -31.39 8.83 -1.64
C ARG A 6 -32.61 8.68 -0.73
N ALA A 7 -32.73 9.54 0.28
CA ALA A 7 -33.90 9.59 1.16
C ALA A 7 -35.18 9.99 0.40
N ALA A 8 -35.06 10.93 -0.54
CA ALA A 8 -36.17 11.35 -1.40
C ALA A 8 -36.73 10.21 -2.28
N ALA A 9 -35.88 9.24 -2.67
CA ALA A 9 -36.30 8.07 -3.44
C ALA A 9 -37.02 6.98 -2.60
N GLN A 10 -36.94 7.04 -1.27
CA GLN A 10 -37.45 5.99 -0.37
C GLN A 10 -38.64 6.41 0.51
N GLY A 11 -39.12 7.65 0.40
CA GLY A 11 -40.33 8.10 1.12
C GLY A 11 -40.22 8.10 2.66
N ALA A 12 -39.01 7.94 3.20
CA ALA A 12 -38.74 7.99 4.63
C ALA A 12 -38.32 9.41 5.05
N THR A 13 -38.61 9.79 6.31
CA THR A 13 -38.07 10.99 6.95
C THR A 13 -36.57 11.10 6.68
N GLU A 14 -36.14 12.27 6.20
CA GLU A 14 -34.76 12.56 5.77
C GLU A 14 -33.73 12.03 6.79
N PHE A 15 -32.91 11.06 6.39
CA PHE A 15 -31.85 10.53 7.24
C PHE A 15 -30.83 11.64 7.50
N VAL A 16 -30.72 12.09 8.75
CA VAL A 16 -29.74 13.10 9.16
C VAL A 16 -28.50 12.39 9.72
N PRO A 17 -27.35 12.44 9.03
CA PRO A 17 -26.11 11.83 9.52
C PRO A 17 -25.59 12.54 10.77
N ASP A 18 -24.98 11.78 11.70
CA ASP A 18 -24.34 12.37 12.89
C ASP A 18 -23.16 13.26 12.44
N PRO A 19 -23.12 14.54 12.83
CA PRO A 19 -22.03 15.45 12.48
C PRO A 19 -20.64 14.91 12.85
N ARG A 20 -20.54 14.14 13.93
CA ARG A 20 -19.26 13.56 14.39
C ARG A 20 -18.76 12.43 13.51
N LEU A 21 -19.57 11.90 12.60
CA LEU A 21 -19.22 10.79 11.70
C LEU A 21 -19.12 11.20 10.23
N THR A 22 -19.47 12.44 9.90
CA THR A 22 -19.62 12.89 8.50
C THR A 22 -18.83 14.16 8.20
N ASN A 23 -18.25 14.17 7.00
CA ASN A 23 -17.71 15.32 6.28
C ASN A 23 -17.70 14.98 4.78
N GLU A 24 -17.36 15.93 3.91
CA GLU A 24 -17.34 15.71 2.45
C GLU A 24 -16.37 14.60 2.02
N ASP A 25 -15.26 14.42 2.74
CA ASP A 25 -14.20 13.46 2.41
C ASP A 25 -14.61 12.00 2.70
N LEU A 26 -15.41 11.80 3.76
CA LEU A 26 -15.90 10.50 4.22
C LEU A 26 -17.26 10.12 3.63
N ALA A 27 -18.02 11.11 3.15
CA ALA A 27 -19.31 10.87 2.51
C ALA A 27 -19.17 9.96 1.27
N PRO A 28 -20.24 9.22 0.90
CA PRO A 28 -20.22 8.40 -0.30
C PRO A 28 -19.88 9.20 -1.56
N ALA A 29 -18.96 8.68 -2.37
CA ALA A 29 -18.51 9.33 -3.60
C ALA A 29 -19.66 9.55 -4.59
N THR A 30 -19.91 10.82 -4.89
CA THR A 30 -20.94 11.27 -5.85
C THR A 30 -20.43 11.28 -7.28
N LYS A 31 -19.16 11.65 -7.49
CA LYS A 31 -18.47 11.62 -8.79
C LYS A 31 -17.66 10.32 -8.91
N ARG A 32 -17.96 9.53 -9.94
CA ARG A 32 -17.32 8.23 -10.19
C ARG A 32 -16.74 8.13 -11.60
N ASN A 33 -15.64 8.84 -11.83
CA ASN A 33 -15.04 9.06 -13.15
C ASN A 33 -13.66 8.39 -13.33
N TRP A 34 -13.21 7.55 -12.39
CA TRP A 34 -11.96 6.81 -12.51
C TRP A 34 -12.15 5.61 -13.45
N LYS A 35 -11.57 5.70 -14.65
CA LYS A 35 -11.61 4.70 -15.71
C LYS A 35 -10.56 3.62 -15.46
N VAL A 36 -10.58 2.59 -16.30
CA VAL A 36 -9.62 1.47 -16.25
C VAL A 36 -8.18 1.97 -16.28
N PHE A 37 -7.89 2.97 -17.13
CA PHE A 37 -6.55 3.53 -17.25
C PHE A 37 -6.09 4.22 -15.98
N ASP A 38 -6.95 4.95 -15.27
CA ASP A 38 -6.57 5.65 -14.02
C ASP A 38 -6.14 4.65 -12.93
N LEU A 39 -6.88 3.55 -12.79
CA LEU A 39 -6.52 2.46 -11.88
C LEU A 39 -5.28 1.71 -12.34
N PHE A 40 -5.13 1.47 -13.65
CA PHE A 40 -3.92 0.87 -14.20
C PHE A 40 -2.69 1.74 -13.99
N ALA A 41 -2.78 3.05 -14.25
CA ALA A 41 -1.72 4.03 -14.04
C ALA A 41 -1.35 4.14 -12.55
N MET A 42 -2.33 4.01 -11.66
CA MET A 42 -2.10 3.96 -10.21
C MET A 42 -1.21 2.77 -9.85
N TRP A 43 -1.52 1.59 -10.37
CA TRP A 43 -0.70 0.40 -10.15
C TRP A 43 0.66 0.46 -10.83
N MET A 44 0.71 1.00 -12.05
CA MET A 44 1.96 1.22 -12.76
C MET A 44 2.89 2.15 -11.99
N SER A 45 2.34 3.17 -11.33
CA SER A 45 3.10 3.98 -10.38
C SER A 45 3.52 3.08 -9.21
N ASP A 46 2.55 2.54 -8.46
CA ASP A 46 2.78 1.86 -7.19
C ASP A 46 3.78 0.69 -7.25
N VAL A 47 3.71 -0.13 -8.30
CA VAL A 47 4.61 -1.27 -8.48
C VAL A 47 6.04 -0.83 -8.83
N HIS A 48 6.20 0.24 -9.60
CA HIS A 48 7.50 0.72 -10.06
C HIS A 48 8.08 1.75 -9.09
N ASN A 49 8.41 1.30 -7.88
CA ASN A 49 9.08 2.13 -6.90
C ASN A 49 10.41 1.50 -6.45
N LEU A 50 11.31 2.33 -5.91
CA LEU A 50 12.66 1.92 -5.55
C LEU A 50 12.70 0.79 -4.50
N GLY A 51 11.77 0.82 -3.55
CA GLY A 51 11.63 -0.22 -2.52
C GLY A 51 11.36 -1.60 -3.12
N ASN A 52 10.53 -1.69 -4.16
CA ASN A 52 10.23 -2.97 -4.81
C ASN A 52 11.42 -3.52 -5.61
N TYR A 53 12.19 -2.65 -6.27
CA TYR A 53 13.40 -3.07 -6.98
C TYR A 53 14.42 -3.63 -5.99
N THR A 54 14.65 -2.89 -4.90
CA THR A 54 15.55 -3.29 -3.81
C THR A 54 15.10 -4.61 -3.18
N PHE A 55 13.79 -4.77 -2.96
CA PHE A 55 13.20 -6.00 -2.44
C PHE A 55 13.46 -7.20 -3.36
N ALA A 56 13.14 -7.09 -4.65
CA ALA A 56 13.37 -8.17 -5.61
C ALA A 56 14.86 -8.54 -5.73
N ALA A 57 15.73 -7.54 -5.74
CA ALA A 57 17.18 -7.75 -5.76
C ALA A 57 17.69 -8.42 -4.48
N GLY A 58 17.17 -8.01 -3.32
CA GLY A 58 17.50 -8.60 -2.02
C GLY A 58 17.18 -10.09 -1.95
N LEU A 59 16.09 -10.55 -2.56
CA LEU A 59 15.75 -11.98 -2.62
C LEU A 59 16.82 -12.81 -3.35
N LEU A 60 17.41 -12.27 -4.43
CA LEU A 60 18.51 -12.94 -5.14
C LEU A 60 19.77 -13.02 -4.26
N VAL A 61 20.07 -11.95 -3.54
CA VAL A 61 21.22 -11.89 -2.62
C VAL A 61 21.07 -12.88 -1.47
N LEU A 62 19.84 -13.11 -1.00
CA LEU A 62 19.50 -14.09 0.05
C LEU A 62 19.58 -15.55 -0.39
N GLY A 63 19.92 -15.82 -1.65
CA GLY A 63 20.17 -17.17 -2.17
C GLY A 63 19.05 -17.76 -3.00
N MET A 64 17.97 -17.00 -3.25
CA MET A 64 16.97 -17.40 -4.24
C MET A 64 17.56 -17.29 -5.64
N ASN A 65 17.21 -18.23 -6.52
CA ASN A 65 17.52 -18.09 -7.94
C ASN A 65 16.48 -17.21 -8.65
N VAL A 66 16.81 -16.80 -9.87
CA VAL A 66 15.98 -15.88 -10.67
C VAL A 66 14.56 -16.40 -10.89
N TRP A 67 14.38 -17.69 -11.22
CA TRP A 67 13.04 -18.22 -11.47
C TRP A 67 12.20 -18.28 -10.18
N GLN A 68 12.82 -18.52 -9.01
CA GLN A 68 12.14 -18.51 -7.72
C GLN A 68 11.66 -17.11 -7.35
N VAL A 69 12.51 -16.10 -7.54
CA VAL A 69 12.11 -14.70 -7.35
C VAL A 69 10.97 -14.37 -8.29
N PHE A 70 11.11 -14.67 -9.59
CA PHE A 70 10.05 -14.41 -10.57
C PHE A 70 8.70 -15.03 -10.19
N THR A 71 8.71 -16.34 -9.89
CA THR A 71 7.47 -17.10 -9.62
C THR A 71 6.84 -16.76 -8.26
N SER A 72 7.64 -16.57 -7.21
CA SER A 72 7.13 -16.15 -5.89
C SER A 72 6.49 -14.77 -5.97
N LEU A 73 7.14 -13.82 -6.67
CA LEU A 73 6.60 -12.49 -6.82
C LEU A 73 5.28 -12.50 -7.61
N LEU A 74 5.23 -13.25 -8.71
CA LEU A 74 4.01 -13.43 -9.49
C LEU A 74 2.85 -13.99 -8.66
N VAL A 75 3.09 -15.04 -7.86
CA VAL A 75 2.06 -15.64 -7.00
C VAL A 75 1.59 -14.64 -5.94
N GLY A 76 2.51 -13.90 -5.31
CA GLY A 76 2.16 -12.85 -4.35
C GLY A 76 1.28 -11.75 -4.97
N PHE A 77 1.61 -11.26 -6.17
CA PHE A 77 0.80 -10.27 -6.87
C PHE A 77 -0.58 -10.79 -7.28
N VAL A 78 -0.71 -12.08 -7.62
CA VAL A 78 -2.02 -12.70 -7.87
C VAL A 78 -2.88 -12.75 -6.61
N ILE A 79 -2.29 -13.07 -5.46
CA ILE A 79 -3.01 -13.07 -4.18
C ILE A 79 -3.43 -11.65 -3.79
N ILE A 80 -2.53 -10.66 -3.95
CA ILE A 80 -2.85 -9.24 -3.76
C ILE A 80 -3.97 -8.81 -4.71
N TYR A 81 -3.93 -9.20 -5.98
CA TYR A 81 -5.02 -8.94 -6.93
C TYR A 81 -6.37 -9.43 -6.40
N ILE A 82 -6.43 -10.64 -5.83
CA ILE A 82 -7.68 -11.19 -5.28
C ILE A 82 -8.17 -10.32 -4.11
N GLY A 83 -7.32 -10.05 -3.12
CA GLY A 83 -7.70 -9.27 -1.94
C GLY A 83 -8.04 -7.81 -2.25
N MET A 84 -7.32 -7.20 -3.18
CA MET A 84 -7.61 -5.86 -3.72
C MET A 84 -8.97 -5.81 -4.39
N ASN A 85 -9.35 -6.83 -5.17
CA ASN A 85 -10.68 -6.88 -5.76
C ASN A 85 -11.78 -7.08 -4.73
N TRP A 86 -11.51 -7.85 -3.66
CA TRP A 86 -12.46 -7.97 -2.56
C TRP A 86 -12.69 -6.63 -1.86
N MET A 87 -11.64 -5.97 -1.37
CA MET A 87 -11.77 -4.63 -0.78
C MET A 87 -12.33 -3.60 -1.76
N GLY A 88 -11.89 -3.66 -3.02
CA GLY A 88 -12.34 -2.79 -4.10
C GLY A 88 -13.82 -2.92 -4.42
N LYS A 89 -14.38 -4.13 -4.30
CA LYS A 89 -15.83 -4.34 -4.45
C LYS A 89 -16.62 -3.61 -3.38
N ILE A 90 -16.14 -3.58 -2.14
CA ILE A 90 -16.80 -2.87 -1.03
C ILE A 90 -16.80 -1.37 -1.31
N GLY A 91 -15.62 -0.81 -1.60
CA GLY A 91 -15.46 0.62 -1.89
C GLY A 91 -16.28 1.07 -3.10
N GLN A 92 -16.23 0.33 -4.21
CA GLN A 92 -16.97 0.67 -5.42
C GLN A 92 -18.50 0.56 -5.23
N ARG A 93 -18.98 -0.51 -4.58
CA ARG A 93 -20.42 -0.73 -4.39
C ARG A 93 -21.04 0.35 -3.50
N HIS A 94 -20.38 0.67 -2.39
CA HIS A 94 -20.93 1.55 -1.37
C HIS A 94 -20.49 3.01 -1.50
N GLY A 95 -19.40 3.26 -2.23
CA GLY A 95 -18.86 4.59 -2.48
C GLY A 95 -18.10 5.18 -1.29
N VAL A 96 -17.81 4.40 -0.26
CA VAL A 96 -17.24 4.89 1.01
C VAL A 96 -15.76 4.52 1.13
N PRO A 97 -14.94 5.35 1.82
CA PRO A 97 -13.52 5.08 2.02
C PRO A 97 -13.31 4.03 3.11
N PHE A 98 -12.08 3.53 3.24
CA PHE A 98 -11.67 2.49 4.20
C PHE A 98 -12.10 2.72 5.65
N PRO A 99 -11.91 3.91 6.27
CA PRO A 99 -12.32 4.09 7.66
C PRO A 99 -13.83 3.96 7.85
N VAL A 100 -14.63 4.30 6.83
CA VAL A 100 -16.10 4.12 6.86
C VAL A 100 -16.46 2.64 6.63
N VAL A 101 -15.76 1.94 5.74
CA VAL A 101 -15.88 0.47 5.59
C VAL A 101 -15.59 -0.23 6.93
N SER A 102 -14.60 0.25 7.67
CA SER A 102 -14.25 -0.32 8.99
C SER A 102 -15.36 -0.19 10.03
N ARG A 103 -16.31 0.76 9.87
CA ARG A 103 -17.48 0.90 10.76
C ARG A 103 -18.42 -0.30 10.66
N ILE A 104 -18.45 -0.97 9.51
CA ILE A 104 -19.25 -2.19 9.29
C ILE A 104 -18.87 -3.25 10.31
N SER A 105 -17.58 -3.40 10.61
CA SER A 105 -17.09 -4.51 11.43
C SER A 105 -16.72 -4.08 12.85
N PHE A 106 -16.10 -2.91 13.02
CA PHE A 106 -15.63 -2.45 14.34
C PHE A 106 -16.60 -1.51 15.05
N GLY A 107 -17.62 -1.01 14.35
CA GLY A 107 -18.56 -0.02 14.85
C GLY A 107 -18.13 1.42 14.59
N VAL A 108 -19.06 2.36 14.78
CA VAL A 108 -18.88 3.78 14.43
C VAL A 108 -17.67 4.45 15.10
N TRP A 109 -17.39 4.11 16.36
CA TRP A 109 -16.21 4.61 17.08
C TRP A 109 -15.04 3.62 17.02
N GLY A 110 -15.34 2.32 17.02
CA GLY A 110 -14.30 1.28 16.95
C GLY A 110 -13.52 1.28 15.63
N ALA A 111 -14.09 1.82 14.55
CA ALA A 111 -13.42 1.99 13.26
C ALA A 111 -12.14 2.85 13.33
N ASN A 112 -11.96 3.66 14.37
CA ASN A 112 -10.71 4.39 14.59
C ASN A 112 -9.52 3.46 14.86
N ILE A 113 -9.75 2.23 15.35
CA ILE A 113 -8.67 1.26 15.60
C ILE A 113 -7.99 0.85 14.27
N PRO A 114 -8.71 0.26 13.29
CA PRO A 114 -8.10 -0.05 12.00
C PRO A 114 -7.60 1.19 11.27
N ALA A 115 -8.34 2.30 11.30
CA ALA A 115 -7.94 3.54 10.64
C ALA A 115 -6.61 4.09 11.18
N LEU A 116 -6.44 4.17 12.51
CA LEU A 116 -5.22 4.72 13.12
C LEU A 116 -4.00 3.81 12.94
N ILE A 117 -4.17 2.49 13.10
CA ILE A 117 -3.10 1.51 12.83
C ILE A 117 -2.59 1.70 11.40
N ARG A 118 -3.52 1.81 10.46
CA ARG A 118 -3.22 2.03 9.05
C ARG A 118 -2.59 3.38 8.78
N ALA A 119 -3.09 4.44 9.40
CA ALA A 119 -2.57 5.80 9.24
C ALA A 119 -1.10 5.89 9.66
N VAL A 120 -0.77 5.33 10.83
CA VAL A 120 0.60 5.29 11.37
C VAL A 120 1.55 4.58 10.41
N ILE A 121 1.14 3.41 9.91
CA ILE A 121 1.91 2.64 8.93
C ILE A 121 2.15 3.44 7.64
N ALA A 122 1.11 4.10 7.12
CA ALA A 122 1.20 4.88 5.90
C ALA A 122 2.13 6.10 6.06
N ILE A 123 2.07 6.77 7.22
CA ILE A 123 2.94 7.91 7.54
C ILE A 123 4.41 7.48 7.56
N MET A 124 4.72 6.31 8.15
CA MET A 124 6.08 5.76 8.14
C MET A 124 6.55 5.48 6.71
N TRP A 125 5.72 4.83 5.89
CA TRP A 125 6.04 4.59 4.48
C TRP A 125 6.19 5.88 3.68
N TYR A 126 5.36 6.90 3.96
CA TYR A 126 5.45 8.20 3.33
C TYR A 126 6.80 8.87 3.60
N GLY A 127 7.30 8.76 4.83
CA GLY A 127 8.64 9.20 5.19
C GLY A 127 9.72 8.40 4.47
N ILE A 128 9.66 7.06 4.53
CA ILE A 128 10.64 6.16 3.90
C ILE A 128 10.78 6.46 2.41
N GLN A 129 9.67 6.52 1.67
CA GLN A 129 9.71 6.74 0.23
C GLN A 129 10.18 8.15 -0.14
N THR A 130 9.88 9.16 0.69
CA THR A 130 10.44 10.51 0.50
C THR A 130 11.97 10.50 0.71
N TYR A 131 12.45 9.74 1.69
CA TYR A 131 13.88 9.57 1.93
C TYR A 131 14.56 8.86 0.76
N LEU A 132 14.01 7.75 0.29
CA LEU A 132 14.52 7.03 -0.88
C LEU A 132 14.56 7.91 -2.14
N ALA A 133 13.53 8.73 -2.38
CA ALA A 133 13.54 9.70 -3.47
C ALA A 133 14.65 10.76 -3.30
N SER A 134 14.91 11.19 -2.07
CA SER A 134 15.96 12.18 -1.77
C SER A 134 17.38 11.64 -2.01
N VAL A 135 17.59 10.34 -1.83
CA VAL A 135 18.88 9.68 -2.14
C VAL A 135 19.17 9.76 -3.65
N ALA A 136 18.16 9.51 -4.50
CA ALA A 136 18.33 9.67 -5.94
C ALA A 136 18.67 11.13 -6.32
N VAL A 137 18.05 12.11 -5.66
CA VAL A 137 18.38 13.54 -5.84
C VAL A 137 19.81 13.86 -5.39
N ASN A 138 20.27 13.29 -4.28
CA ASN A 138 21.67 13.46 -3.83
C ASN A 138 22.67 12.96 -4.88
N VAL A 139 22.43 11.77 -5.44
CA VAL A 139 23.28 11.19 -6.49
C VAL A 139 23.32 12.10 -7.72
N MET A 140 22.16 12.63 -8.13
CA MET A 140 22.07 13.63 -9.21
C MET A 140 22.88 14.89 -8.91
N LEU A 141 22.71 15.46 -7.72
CA LEU A 141 23.34 16.71 -7.31
C LEU A 141 24.87 16.57 -7.24
N LEU A 142 25.37 15.46 -6.69
CA LEU A 142 26.81 15.18 -6.63
C LEU A 142 27.42 14.97 -8.01
N ALA A 143 26.68 14.33 -8.93
CA ALA A 143 27.14 14.15 -10.30
C ALA A 143 27.17 15.46 -11.09
N ALA A 144 26.17 16.33 -10.91
CA ALA A 144 26.09 17.62 -11.59
C ALA A 144 27.05 18.67 -10.98
N TRP A 145 27.21 18.66 -9.66
CA TRP A 145 28.05 19.59 -8.92
C TRP A 145 28.87 18.84 -7.86
N PRO A 146 30.05 18.28 -8.23
CA PRO A 146 30.90 17.54 -7.31
C PRO A 146 31.34 18.33 -6.07
N GLY A 147 31.39 19.66 -6.13
CA GLY A 147 31.70 20.52 -4.97
C GLY A 147 30.72 20.39 -3.80
N LEU A 148 29.52 19.85 -4.03
CA LEU A 148 28.54 19.53 -2.99
C LEU A 148 28.95 18.35 -2.12
N GLU A 149 30.01 17.61 -2.46
CA GLU A 149 30.56 16.54 -1.61
C GLU A 149 30.89 17.06 -0.20
N SER A 150 31.36 18.31 -0.08
CA SER A 150 31.62 18.96 1.20
C SER A 150 30.40 19.06 2.13
N TRP A 151 29.18 19.00 1.59
CA TRP A 151 27.92 19.03 2.35
C TRP A 151 27.54 17.66 2.91
N THR A 152 28.22 16.60 2.49
CA THR A 152 28.02 15.23 3.01
C THR A 152 28.77 14.96 4.30
N HIS A 153 29.71 15.84 4.68
CA HIS A 153 30.60 15.63 5.83
C HIS A 153 29.95 15.95 7.19
N SER A 154 28.99 16.87 7.20
CA SER A 154 28.30 17.29 8.44
C SER A 154 26.93 16.62 8.53
N SER A 155 26.68 15.89 9.62
CA SER A 155 25.41 15.20 9.86
C SER A 155 24.62 15.80 11.03
N PHE A 156 23.31 15.86 10.89
CA PHE A 156 22.36 16.22 11.94
C PHE A 156 21.26 15.14 12.03
N LEU A 157 20.97 14.66 13.25
CA LEU A 157 19.97 13.60 13.52
C LEU A 157 20.10 12.34 12.63
N GLY A 158 21.31 12.01 12.19
CA GLY A 158 21.61 10.82 11.38
C GLY A 158 21.53 11.01 9.85
N LEU A 159 21.33 12.24 9.36
CA LEU A 159 21.37 12.56 7.93
C LEU A 159 22.33 13.73 7.66
N ASP A 160 23.10 13.65 6.57
CA ASP A 160 24.02 14.72 6.16
C ASP A 160 23.29 15.97 5.64
N ALA A 161 23.98 17.10 5.56
CA ALA A 161 23.36 18.38 5.17
C ALA A 161 22.79 18.35 3.75
N LEU A 162 23.45 17.67 2.80
CA LEU A 162 22.93 17.50 1.45
C LEU A 162 21.64 16.65 1.45
N GLY A 163 21.64 15.55 2.21
CA GLY A 163 20.46 14.71 2.45
C GLY A 163 19.29 15.49 3.04
N TRP A 164 19.52 16.33 4.05
CA TRP A 164 18.48 17.19 4.62
C TRP A 164 17.88 18.14 3.60
N VAL A 165 18.72 18.80 2.80
CA VAL A 165 18.25 19.76 1.78
C VAL A 165 17.41 19.05 0.73
N SER A 166 17.89 17.93 0.20
CA SER A 166 17.15 17.13 -0.78
C SER A 166 15.84 16.59 -0.20
N PHE A 167 15.86 16.08 1.03
CA PHE A 167 14.67 15.58 1.71
C PHE A 167 13.63 16.68 1.91
N ILE A 168 14.02 17.83 2.47
CA ILE A 168 13.11 18.94 2.75
C ILE A 168 12.56 19.54 1.45
N ALA A 169 13.37 19.64 0.40
CA ALA A 169 12.92 20.10 -0.91
C ALA A 169 11.81 19.19 -1.47
N LEU A 170 12.04 17.87 -1.51
CA LEU A 170 11.03 16.91 -1.98
C LEU A 170 9.80 16.86 -1.06
N TRP A 171 10.01 16.97 0.24
CA TRP A 171 8.94 17.02 1.23
C TRP A 171 8.02 18.24 1.02
N LEU A 172 8.59 19.43 0.78
CA LEU A 172 7.85 20.65 0.46
C LEU A 172 7.10 20.52 -0.87
N VAL A 173 7.75 19.99 -1.91
CA VAL A 173 7.11 19.78 -3.22
C VAL A 173 5.91 18.84 -3.10
N GLN A 174 6.06 17.71 -2.42
CA GLN A 174 4.95 16.79 -2.18
C GLN A 174 3.83 17.48 -1.39
N ALA A 175 4.15 18.21 -0.31
CA ALA A 175 3.18 18.95 0.50
C ALA A 175 2.39 19.98 -0.35
N MET A 176 3.05 20.66 -1.30
CA MET A 176 2.40 21.58 -2.23
C MET A 176 1.43 20.86 -3.16
N ILE A 177 1.85 19.77 -3.82
CA ILE A 177 0.99 18.99 -4.72
C ILE A 177 -0.26 18.51 -3.97
N ILE A 178 -0.06 18.01 -2.75
CA ILE A 178 -1.10 17.53 -1.85
C ILE A 178 -2.13 18.62 -1.52
N SER A 179 -1.68 19.84 -1.25
CA SER A 179 -2.56 20.97 -0.86
C SER A 179 -3.62 21.31 -1.93
N GLN A 180 -3.39 20.87 -3.17
CA GLN A 180 -4.29 21.07 -4.32
C GLN A 180 -5.38 19.99 -4.45
N GLY A 181 -5.31 18.89 -3.69
CA GLY A 181 -6.34 17.84 -3.62
C GLY A 181 -6.16 16.65 -4.59
N MET A 182 -7.07 15.66 -4.50
CA MET A 182 -6.96 14.34 -5.14
C MET A 182 -6.85 14.36 -6.68
N GLU A 183 -7.45 15.35 -7.35
CA GLU A 183 -7.39 15.44 -8.82
C GLU A 183 -6.00 15.85 -9.32
N SER A 184 -5.27 16.70 -8.58
CA SER A 184 -3.88 17.03 -8.89
C SER A 184 -2.98 15.82 -8.71
N VAL A 185 -3.23 15.02 -7.66
CA VAL A 185 -2.53 13.76 -7.40
C VAL A 185 -2.69 12.79 -8.59
N ARG A 186 -3.92 12.61 -9.07
CA ARG A 186 -4.22 11.77 -10.24
C ARG A 186 -3.45 12.22 -11.49
N LYS A 187 -3.51 13.51 -11.83
CA LYS A 187 -2.82 14.05 -13.02
C LYS A 187 -1.31 13.89 -12.95
N PHE A 188 -0.72 14.10 -11.77
CA PHE A 188 0.71 13.91 -11.56
C PHE A 188 1.13 12.45 -11.75
N GLN A 189 0.33 11.51 -11.23
CA GLN A 189 0.53 10.07 -11.38
C GLN A 189 0.47 9.61 -12.84
N ASP A 190 -0.51 10.09 -13.61
CA ASP A 190 -0.70 9.67 -15.02
C ASP A 190 0.54 9.96 -15.89
N PHE A 191 1.33 10.96 -15.53
CA PHE A 191 2.62 11.28 -16.18
C PHE A 191 3.77 10.39 -15.69
N CYS A 192 3.84 10.12 -14.39
CA CYS A 192 4.98 9.41 -13.77
C CYS A 192 5.11 7.95 -14.23
N GLY A 193 3.98 7.24 -14.39
CA GLY A 193 3.98 5.81 -14.72
C GLY A 193 4.63 5.46 -16.06
N PRO A 194 4.28 6.12 -17.18
CA PRO A 194 4.95 5.88 -18.46
C PRO A 194 6.44 6.27 -18.47
N ALA A 195 6.81 7.33 -17.73
CA ALA A 195 8.17 7.83 -17.70
C ALA A 195 9.15 6.83 -17.07
N ILE A 196 8.76 6.16 -15.97
CA ILE A 196 9.62 5.17 -15.32
C ILE A 196 9.83 3.92 -16.20
N TRP A 197 8.81 3.51 -16.95
CA TRP A 197 8.93 2.39 -17.88
C TRP A 197 9.97 2.62 -18.96
N LEU A 198 10.01 3.83 -19.52
CA LEU A 198 11.00 4.20 -20.53
C LEU A 198 12.43 4.05 -20.00
N VAL A 199 12.70 4.58 -18.79
CA VAL A 199 14.02 4.49 -18.15
C VAL A 199 14.38 3.05 -17.80
N MET A 200 13.44 2.30 -17.23
CA MET A 200 13.69 0.93 -16.78
C MET A 200 13.91 -0.05 -17.94
N ILE A 201 13.18 0.10 -19.04
CA ILE A 201 13.44 -0.68 -20.26
C ILE A 201 14.80 -0.32 -20.85
N ALA A 202 15.13 0.97 -20.92
CA ALA A 202 16.44 1.41 -21.41
C ALA A 202 17.59 0.84 -20.58
N LEU A 203 17.47 0.84 -19.24
CA LEU A 203 18.44 0.23 -18.33
C LEU A 203 18.55 -1.28 -18.52
N ALA A 204 17.42 -1.98 -18.65
CA ALA A 204 17.40 -3.42 -18.89
C ALA A 204 18.08 -3.80 -20.21
N ILE A 205 17.81 -3.05 -21.29
CA ILE A 205 18.46 -3.26 -22.59
C ILE A 205 19.96 -2.98 -22.49
N TRP A 206 20.34 -1.88 -21.83
CA TRP A 206 21.75 -1.50 -21.67
C TRP A 206 22.55 -2.56 -20.92
N ILE A 207 22.04 -3.04 -19.78
CA ILE A 207 22.76 -4.04 -18.98
C ILE A 207 22.77 -5.41 -19.68
N LEU A 208 21.69 -5.79 -20.38
CA LEU A 208 21.68 -6.99 -21.22
C LEU A 208 22.73 -6.93 -22.31
N ALA A 209 22.86 -5.79 -23.00
CA ALA A 209 23.88 -5.61 -24.02
C ALA A 209 25.29 -5.70 -23.43
N LYS A 210 25.51 -5.15 -22.22
CA LYS A 210 26.78 -5.28 -21.49
C LYS A 210 27.07 -6.71 -21.03
N ALA A 211 26.04 -7.47 -20.67
CA ALA A 211 26.12 -8.89 -20.30
C ALA A 211 26.19 -9.85 -21.50
N GLY A 212 26.33 -9.34 -22.73
CA GLY A 212 26.39 -10.19 -23.93
C GLY A 212 25.08 -10.90 -24.28
N TRP A 213 23.94 -10.36 -23.86
CA TRP A 213 22.59 -10.92 -24.05
C TRP A 213 22.32 -12.26 -23.36
N THR A 214 23.19 -12.66 -22.44
CA THR A 214 23.06 -13.88 -21.66
C THR A 214 22.97 -13.56 -20.18
N ILE A 215 21.88 -13.97 -19.53
CA ILE A 215 21.72 -13.92 -18.08
C ILE A 215 21.40 -15.32 -17.59
N SER A 216 22.15 -15.80 -16.60
CA SER A 216 21.84 -17.08 -15.98
C SER A 216 20.59 -16.97 -15.11
N LEU A 217 19.58 -17.79 -15.42
CA LEU A 217 18.32 -17.84 -14.64
C LEU A 217 18.39 -18.79 -13.44
N THR A 218 19.48 -19.54 -13.31
CA THR A 218 19.67 -20.57 -12.27
C THR A 218 20.86 -20.28 -11.37
N SER A 219 21.77 -19.39 -11.78
CA SER A 219 22.89 -18.98 -10.93
C SER A 219 22.39 -18.05 -9.84
N THR A 220 22.80 -18.33 -8.61
CA THR A 220 22.65 -17.44 -7.46
C THR A 220 24.03 -17.27 -6.82
N PRO A 221 24.38 -16.06 -6.32
CA PRO A 221 25.65 -15.83 -5.65
C PRO A 221 25.84 -16.74 -4.42
N ASN A 222 24.74 -17.11 -3.76
CA ASN A 222 24.73 -17.83 -2.49
C ASN A 222 23.74 -19.01 -2.54
N PRO A 223 24.10 -20.15 -3.17
CA PRO A 223 23.19 -21.27 -3.29
C PRO A 223 22.87 -21.88 -1.92
N VAL A 224 21.57 -22.01 -1.62
CA VAL A 224 21.05 -22.65 -0.41
C VAL A 224 20.43 -24.01 -0.71
N SER A 225 20.21 -24.84 0.32
CA SER A 225 19.61 -26.17 0.17
C SER A 225 18.21 -26.09 -0.46
N VAL A 226 17.75 -27.16 -1.15
CA VAL A 226 16.44 -27.18 -1.81
C VAL A 226 15.28 -26.88 -0.83
N GLY A 227 15.35 -27.42 0.40
CA GLY A 227 14.35 -27.13 1.43
C GLY A 227 14.32 -25.67 1.83
N GLU A 228 15.50 -25.05 1.97
CA GLU A 228 15.63 -23.62 2.27
C GLU A 228 15.14 -22.75 1.12
N GLN A 229 15.40 -23.14 -0.13
CA GLN A 229 14.89 -22.43 -1.30
C GLN A 229 13.35 -22.38 -1.32
N TRP A 230 12.67 -23.49 -1.01
CA TRP A 230 11.21 -23.52 -0.92
C TRP A 230 10.70 -22.68 0.26
N ARG A 231 11.39 -22.70 1.40
CA ARG A 231 11.06 -21.85 2.55
C ARG A 231 11.14 -20.37 2.17
N GLN A 232 12.22 -19.96 1.50
CA GLN A 232 12.38 -18.59 1.02
C GLN A 232 11.32 -18.21 -0.03
N TRP A 233 10.94 -19.14 -0.91
CA TRP A 233 9.90 -18.93 -1.92
C TRP A 233 8.53 -18.63 -1.30
N PHE A 234 8.10 -19.44 -0.33
CA PHE A 234 6.86 -19.17 0.41
C PHE A 234 6.97 -17.90 1.27
N GLY A 235 8.14 -17.65 1.86
CA GLY A 235 8.41 -16.43 2.61
C GLY A 235 8.30 -15.16 1.76
N ALA A 236 8.84 -15.16 0.54
CA ALA A 236 8.77 -14.05 -0.40
C ALA A 236 7.31 -13.68 -0.76
N ILE A 237 6.44 -14.69 -0.92
CA ILE A 237 5.00 -14.46 -1.10
C ILE A 237 4.41 -13.73 0.10
N GLY A 238 4.71 -14.19 1.32
CA GLY A 238 4.24 -13.54 2.56
C GLY A 238 4.75 -12.11 2.72
N LEU A 239 6.01 -11.86 2.35
CA LEU A 239 6.60 -10.53 2.39
C LEU A 239 5.94 -9.56 1.40
N ILE A 240 5.60 -9.98 0.18
CA ILE A 240 4.80 -9.15 -0.73
C ILE A 240 3.47 -8.80 -0.11
N LEU A 241 2.79 -9.78 0.49
CA LEU A 241 1.51 -9.52 1.13
C LEU A 241 1.62 -8.57 2.30
N ALA A 242 2.68 -8.65 3.09
CA ALA A 242 2.95 -7.69 4.16
C ALA A 242 3.18 -6.28 3.60
N THR A 243 3.97 -6.14 2.54
CA THR A 243 4.26 -4.86 1.88
C THR A 243 3.00 -4.23 1.28
N TYR A 244 2.20 -5.00 0.56
CA TYR A 244 1.00 -4.52 -0.13
C TYR A 244 -0.28 -4.56 0.72
N GLY A 245 -0.26 -5.22 1.88
CA GLY A 245 -1.42 -5.41 2.74
C GLY A 245 -2.03 -4.09 3.22
N THR A 246 -1.17 -3.09 3.41
CA THR A 246 -1.52 -1.70 3.71
C THR A 246 -2.44 -1.16 2.62
N LEU A 247 -1.99 -1.12 1.37
CA LEU A 247 -2.79 -0.64 0.25
C LEU A 247 -4.00 -1.55 -0.02
N MET A 248 -3.90 -2.85 0.28
CA MET A 248 -4.99 -3.81 0.13
C MET A 248 -6.21 -3.43 0.93
N LEU A 249 -6.02 -3.11 2.22
CA LEU A 249 -7.09 -2.64 3.08
C LEU A 249 -7.69 -1.31 2.58
N ASN A 250 -6.87 -0.39 2.08
CA ASN A 250 -7.34 0.95 1.72
C ASN A 250 -7.75 1.11 0.26
N PHE A 251 -7.77 0.02 -0.50
CA PHE A 251 -8.14 0.13 -1.91
C PHE A 251 -9.59 0.64 -2.11
N CYS A 252 -10.42 0.62 -1.07
CA CYS A 252 -11.71 1.31 -1.02
C CYS A 252 -11.61 2.82 -1.30
N ASP A 253 -10.53 3.47 -0.86
CA ASP A 253 -10.29 4.91 -1.00
C ASP A 253 -10.23 5.33 -2.46
N PHE A 254 -9.74 4.44 -3.33
CA PHE A 254 -9.62 4.63 -4.77
C PHE A 254 -10.80 4.05 -5.54
N SER A 255 -11.15 2.80 -5.26
CA SER A 255 -12.20 2.06 -5.98
C SER A 255 -13.59 2.71 -5.86
N ARG A 256 -13.86 3.49 -4.80
CA ARG A 256 -15.11 4.27 -4.67
C ARG A 256 -15.33 5.27 -5.80
N PHE A 257 -14.26 5.73 -6.46
CA PHE A 257 -14.33 6.66 -7.58
C PHE A 257 -14.52 5.97 -8.94
N ALA A 258 -14.52 4.63 -8.98
CA ALA A 258 -14.75 3.90 -10.23
C ALA A 258 -16.26 3.82 -10.57
N PRO A 259 -16.64 3.95 -11.86
CA PRO A 259 -18.04 3.91 -12.27
C PRO A 259 -18.68 2.53 -12.04
N GLY A 260 -17.89 1.45 -12.12
CA GLY A 260 -18.38 0.08 -12.01
C GLY A 260 -17.32 -0.89 -11.50
N TYR A 261 -17.75 -2.01 -10.92
CA TYR A 261 -16.84 -3.05 -10.43
C TYR A 261 -16.05 -3.71 -11.58
N LYS A 262 -16.62 -3.83 -12.79
CA LYS A 262 -15.89 -4.27 -13.98
C LYS A 262 -14.67 -3.39 -14.27
N THR A 263 -14.80 -2.07 -14.08
CA THR A 263 -13.70 -1.11 -14.23
C THR A 263 -12.60 -1.38 -13.23
N VAL A 264 -12.97 -1.60 -11.96
CA VAL A 264 -12.04 -1.97 -10.88
C VAL A 264 -11.28 -3.25 -11.22
N LYS A 265 -12.01 -4.31 -11.57
CA LYS A 265 -11.43 -5.62 -11.88
C LYS A 265 -10.49 -5.57 -13.08
N ARG A 266 -10.84 -4.82 -14.13
CA ARG A 266 -9.98 -4.63 -15.32
C ARG A 266 -8.74 -3.81 -14.99
N GLY A 267 -8.89 -2.69 -14.28
CA GLY A 267 -7.76 -1.85 -13.85
C GLY A 267 -6.77 -2.65 -13.01
N ASN A 268 -7.27 -3.40 -12.02
CA ASN A 268 -6.47 -4.28 -11.18
C ASN A 268 -5.82 -5.42 -11.97
N PHE A 269 -6.48 -5.98 -12.98
CA PHE A 269 -5.92 -7.09 -13.75
C PHE A 269 -4.70 -6.66 -14.57
N TRP A 270 -4.81 -5.51 -15.24
CA TRP A 270 -3.69 -4.95 -16.00
C TRP A 270 -2.60 -4.40 -15.09
N GLY A 271 -2.98 -3.81 -13.96
CA GLY A 271 -2.04 -3.17 -13.03
C GLY A 271 -1.29 -4.10 -12.09
N LEU A 272 -1.95 -5.15 -11.58
CA LEU A 272 -1.36 -6.05 -10.60
C LEU A 272 -0.73 -7.26 -11.30
N PRO A 273 -1.44 -8.27 -11.82
CA PRO A 273 -0.80 -9.40 -12.50
C PRO A 273 0.09 -9.00 -13.68
N ILE A 274 -0.42 -8.23 -14.65
CA ILE A 274 0.32 -8.00 -15.90
C ILE A 274 1.49 -7.04 -15.70
N ASN A 275 1.22 -5.82 -15.21
CA ASN A 275 2.27 -4.83 -15.00
C ASN A 275 3.30 -5.30 -13.97
N SER A 276 2.88 -5.97 -12.89
CA SER A 276 3.86 -6.48 -11.93
C SER A 276 4.70 -7.62 -12.48
N THR A 277 4.16 -8.48 -13.36
CA THR A 277 4.99 -9.46 -14.08
C THR A 277 6.07 -8.76 -14.90
N ALA A 278 5.69 -7.72 -15.64
CA ALA A 278 6.62 -6.96 -16.46
C ALA A 278 7.68 -6.25 -15.60
N PHE A 279 7.29 -5.65 -14.46
CA PHE A 279 8.20 -5.11 -13.46
C PHE A 279 9.20 -6.15 -12.98
N VAL A 280 8.73 -7.34 -12.58
CA VAL A 280 9.60 -8.39 -12.03
C VAL A 280 10.63 -8.82 -13.08
N ILE A 281 10.22 -9.00 -14.34
CA ILE A 281 11.14 -9.34 -15.44
C ILE A 281 12.25 -8.29 -15.55
N VAL A 282 11.88 -7.02 -15.61
CA VAL A 282 12.86 -5.94 -15.75
C VAL A 282 13.78 -5.84 -14.54
N SER A 283 13.23 -5.92 -13.33
CA SER A 283 13.99 -5.88 -12.07
C SER A 283 15.01 -7.01 -11.98
N VAL A 284 14.59 -8.23 -12.34
CA VAL A 284 15.45 -9.41 -12.42
C VAL A 284 16.56 -9.23 -13.45
N ILE A 285 16.22 -8.78 -14.67
CA ILE A 285 17.22 -8.55 -15.73
C ILE A 285 18.26 -7.54 -15.27
N VAL A 286 17.79 -6.43 -14.67
CA VAL A 286 18.64 -5.36 -14.15
C VAL A 286 19.58 -5.89 -13.06
N THR A 287 19.04 -6.61 -12.08
CA THR A 287 19.84 -7.12 -10.96
C THR A 287 20.80 -8.22 -11.41
N ALA A 288 20.32 -9.23 -12.12
CA ALA A 288 21.14 -10.35 -12.56
C ALA A 288 22.19 -9.90 -13.59
N GLY A 289 21.85 -8.98 -14.49
CA GLY A 289 22.80 -8.36 -15.40
C GLY A 289 23.89 -7.57 -14.66
N SER A 290 23.56 -6.89 -13.55
CA SER A 290 24.57 -6.20 -12.74
C SER A 290 25.57 -7.16 -12.09
N ILE A 291 25.11 -8.35 -11.67
CA ILE A 291 25.98 -9.40 -11.15
C ILE A 291 26.93 -9.90 -12.25
N GLU A 292 26.40 -10.15 -13.44
CA GLU A 292 27.20 -10.64 -14.58
C GLU A 292 28.26 -9.62 -15.03
N VAL A 293 27.89 -8.33 -15.10
CA VAL A 293 28.75 -7.27 -15.64
C VAL A 293 29.73 -6.73 -14.59
N PHE A 294 29.29 -6.56 -13.35
CA PHE A 294 30.06 -5.89 -12.29
C PHE A 294 30.50 -6.81 -11.16
N GLY A 295 30.12 -8.10 -11.18
CA GLY A 295 30.43 -9.06 -10.12
C GLY A 295 29.69 -8.81 -8.80
N LYS A 296 28.76 -7.84 -8.75
CA LYS A 296 27.98 -7.47 -7.56
C LYS A 296 26.54 -7.15 -7.94
N ALA A 297 25.60 -7.50 -7.07
CA ALA A 297 24.20 -7.13 -7.25
C ALA A 297 24.00 -5.65 -6.92
N ILE A 298 23.70 -4.83 -7.92
CA ILE A 298 23.25 -3.45 -7.71
C ILE A 298 21.74 -3.50 -7.46
N THR A 299 21.35 -3.28 -6.20
CA THR A 299 19.95 -3.41 -5.75
C THR A 299 19.09 -2.19 -6.06
N ASP A 300 19.72 -1.06 -6.35
CA ASP A 300 19.07 0.22 -6.59
C ASP A 300 19.38 0.69 -8.03
N PRO A 301 18.36 0.81 -8.90
CA PRO A 301 18.51 1.25 -10.28
C PRO A 301 19.19 2.62 -10.45
N ALA A 302 19.08 3.55 -9.49
CA ALA A 302 19.74 4.84 -9.57
C ALA A 302 21.27 4.70 -9.55
N TYR A 303 21.80 3.79 -8.73
CA TYR A 303 23.23 3.46 -8.76
C TYR A 303 23.64 2.75 -10.05
N LEU A 304 22.75 1.94 -10.64
CA LEU A 304 23.04 1.31 -11.92
C LEU A 304 23.16 2.34 -13.05
N VAL A 305 22.33 3.39 -13.04
CA VAL A 305 22.46 4.49 -13.99
C VAL A 305 23.83 5.17 -13.83
N ALA A 306 24.35 5.27 -12.60
CA ALA A 306 25.66 5.87 -12.35
C ALA A 306 26.82 5.09 -13.01
N GLU A 307 26.71 3.77 -13.12
CA GLU A 307 27.68 2.90 -13.81
C GLU A 307 27.72 3.11 -15.34
N ILE A 308 26.78 3.87 -15.92
CA ILE A 308 26.80 4.25 -17.35
C ILE A 308 27.96 5.21 -17.64
N GLY A 309 28.41 5.98 -16.65
CA GLY A 309 29.53 6.92 -16.79
C GLY A 309 29.21 8.19 -17.60
N ASN A 310 27.92 8.51 -17.82
CA ASN A 310 27.48 9.73 -18.48
C ASN A 310 26.65 10.60 -17.53
N THR A 311 27.17 11.78 -17.19
CA THR A 311 26.53 12.71 -16.24
C THR A 311 25.12 13.12 -16.66
N TRP A 312 24.86 13.33 -17.95
CA TRP A 312 23.52 13.71 -18.43
C TRP A 312 22.51 12.58 -18.26
N VAL A 313 22.92 11.34 -18.56
CA VAL A 313 22.07 10.16 -18.38
C VAL A 313 21.80 9.91 -16.89
N LEU A 314 22.82 10.08 -16.04
CA LEU A 314 22.70 10.00 -14.59
C LEU A 314 21.69 11.03 -14.07
N VAL A 315 21.85 12.30 -14.45
CA VAL A 315 20.96 13.37 -14.00
C VAL A 315 19.52 13.12 -14.44
N LEU A 316 19.29 12.77 -15.70
CA LEU A 316 17.96 12.53 -16.24
C LEU A 316 17.30 11.28 -15.64
N GLY A 317 18.07 10.20 -15.46
CA GLY A 317 17.59 8.96 -14.83
C GLY A 317 17.23 9.18 -13.37
N ALA A 318 18.13 9.76 -12.58
CA ALA A 318 17.91 10.03 -11.17
C ALA A 318 16.73 11.00 -10.92
N LEU A 319 16.59 12.05 -11.74
CA LEU A 319 15.44 12.95 -11.67
C LEU A 319 14.13 12.21 -11.97
N THR A 320 14.13 11.34 -12.98
CA THR A 320 12.96 10.53 -13.35
C THR A 320 12.56 9.58 -12.22
N PHE A 321 13.54 8.92 -11.59
CA PHE A 321 13.30 8.07 -10.41
C PHE A 321 12.77 8.85 -9.21
N ALA A 322 13.31 10.03 -8.94
CA ALA A 322 12.84 10.90 -7.86
C ALA A 322 11.38 11.33 -8.10
N ILE A 323 11.06 11.79 -9.33
CA ILE A 323 9.70 12.19 -9.72
C ILE A 323 8.73 11.00 -9.64
N ALA A 324 9.12 9.84 -10.18
CA ALA A 324 8.30 8.65 -10.12
C ALA A 324 8.04 8.21 -8.67
N THR A 325 9.09 8.16 -7.84
CA THR A 325 8.98 7.76 -6.42
C THR A 325 8.08 8.72 -5.64
N MET A 326 8.17 10.03 -5.86
CA MET A 326 7.22 10.99 -5.30
C MET A 326 5.77 10.71 -5.76
N GLY A 327 5.58 10.41 -7.05
CA GLY A 327 4.26 10.10 -7.62
C GLY A 327 3.60 8.91 -6.93
N VAL A 328 4.36 7.83 -6.74
CA VAL A 328 3.92 6.65 -5.97
C VAL A 328 3.57 7.04 -4.54
N ASN A 329 4.46 7.79 -3.90
CA ASN A 329 4.37 8.05 -2.49
C ASN A 329 3.13 8.87 -2.11
N ILE A 330 2.81 9.89 -2.91
CA ILE A 330 1.61 10.71 -2.71
C ILE A 330 0.34 9.85 -2.83
N VAL A 331 0.31 8.88 -3.74
CA VAL A 331 -0.87 8.04 -3.96
C VAL A 331 -0.99 6.98 -2.87
N ALA A 332 0.04 6.14 -2.71
CA ALA A 332 -0.04 4.94 -1.88
C ALA A 332 0.00 5.25 -0.37
N ASN A 333 0.80 6.23 0.04
CA ASN A 333 1.14 6.43 1.44
C ASN A 333 0.59 7.71 2.04
N PHE A 334 0.06 8.62 1.22
CA PHE A 334 -0.49 9.88 1.70
C PHE A 334 -2.02 9.94 1.65
N VAL A 335 -2.66 9.42 0.59
CA VAL A 335 -4.13 9.48 0.45
C VAL A 335 -4.83 8.74 1.61
N SER A 336 -4.36 7.54 1.93
CA SER A 336 -4.95 6.70 2.98
C SER A 336 -4.93 7.36 4.38
N PRO A 337 -3.77 7.80 4.93
CA PRO A 337 -3.75 8.39 6.26
C PRO A 337 -4.53 9.71 6.32
N ALA A 338 -4.64 10.45 5.21
CA ALA A 338 -5.48 11.65 5.16
C ALA A 338 -6.96 11.32 5.43
N TYR A 339 -7.50 10.25 4.83
CA TYR A 339 -8.86 9.79 5.13
C TYR A 339 -8.99 9.16 6.52
N ASP A 340 -8.01 8.36 6.93
CA ASP A 340 -8.01 7.70 8.22
C ASP A 340 -8.00 8.71 9.38
N LEU A 341 -7.17 9.76 9.30
CA LEU A 341 -7.14 10.86 10.26
C LEU A 341 -8.41 11.70 10.20
N ALA A 342 -8.97 11.94 9.00
CA ALA A 342 -10.24 12.63 8.85
C ALA A 342 -11.38 11.89 9.57
N ASN A 343 -11.34 10.55 9.63
CA ASN A 343 -12.33 9.76 10.37
C ASN A 343 -12.27 9.95 11.90
N VAL A 344 -11.10 10.27 12.46
CA VAL A 344 -10.93 10.47 13.90
C VAL A 344 -11.74 11.68 14.38
N TRP A 345 -11.72 12.76 13.61
CA TRP A 345 -12.47 13.97 13.92
C TRP A 345 -12.97 14.67 12.65
N PRO A 346 -14.07 14.18 12.02
CA PRO A 346 -14.53 14.65 10.71
C PRO A 346 -14.82 16.16 10.63
N GLN A 347 -15.22 16.75 11.76
CA GLN A 347 -15.55 18.18 11.88
C GLN A 347 -14.32 19.10 11.91
N LYS A 348 -13.12 18.57 12.13
CA LYS A 348 -11.88 19.37 12.28
C LYS A 348 -10.77 18.94 11.34
N ILE A 349 -10.73 17.66 11.00
CA ILE A 349 -9.70 17.08 10.15
C ILE A 349 -10.35 16.81 8.79
N THR A 350 -10.10 17.71 7.84
CA THR A 350 -10.39 17.47 6.41
C THR A 350 -9.26 16.69 5.77
N PHE A 351 -9.44 16.20 4.54
CA PHE A 351 -8.40 15.53 3.77
C PHE A 351 -7.11 16.36 3.69
N LYS A 352 -7.22 17.68 3.50
CA LYS A 352 -6.05 18.58 3.46
C LYS A 352 -5.34 18.67 4.81
N VAL A 353 -6.11 18.77 5.90
CA VAL A 353 -5.56 18.85 7.26
C VAL A 353 -4.92 17.53 7.68
N GLY A 354 -5.62 16.40 7.49
CA GLY A 354 -5.09 15.06 7.76
C GLY A 354 -3.85 14.76 6.93
N GLY A 355 -3.84 15.23 5.69
CA GLY A 355 -2.67 15.25 4.83
C GLY A 355 -1.48 15.97 5.43
N MET A 356 -1.65 17.24 5.82
CA MET A 356 -0.57 18.03 6.42
C MET A 356 -0.05 17.41 7.73
N ILE A 357 -0.94 16.87 8.56
CA ILE A 357 -0.56 16.12 9.77
C ILE A 357 0.33 14.93 9.39
N SER A 358 -0.06 14.17 8.37
CA SER A 358 0.71 13.00 7.89
C SER A 358 2.10 13.41 7.39
N THR A 359 2.16 14.49 6.63
CA THR A 359 3.40 15.03 6.07
C THR A 359 4.36 15.51 7.17
N VAL A 360 3.87 16.24 8.18
CA VAL A 360 4.68 16.69 9.32
C VAL A 360 5.11 15.49 10.18
N ALA A 361 4.20 14.56 10.47
CA ALA A 361 4.52 13.37 11.27
C ALA A 361 5.61 12.52 10.60
N ALA A 362 5.58 12.36 9.28
CA ALA A 362 6.60 11.62 8.53
C ALA A 362 8.00 12.25 8.62
N LEU A 363 8.10 13.58 8.73
CA LEU A 363 9.36 14.27 8.99
C LEU A 363 9.88 13.96 10.41
N VAL A 364 8.99 13.98 11.41
CA VAL A 364 9.33 13.72 12.82
C VAL A 364 9.80 12.29 13.06
N VAL A 365 9.29 11.32 12.29
CA VAL A 365 9.73 9.91 12.36
C VAL A 365 11.20 9.73 12.00
N THR A 366 11.84 10.68 11.32
CA THR A 366 13.23 10.57 10.83
C THR A 366 13.45 9.28 10.01
N PRO A 367 12.80 9.15 8.83
CA PRO A 367 12.67 7.89 8.11
C PRO A 367 13.99 7.23 7.72
N TRP A 368 15.07 7.98 7.57
CA TRP A 368 16.41 7.44 7.37
C TRP A 368 16.89 6.59 8.55
N ASN A 369 16.55 6.95 9.79
CA ASN A 369 16.88 6.14 10.97
C ASN A 369 16.08 4.83 11.01
N LEU A 370 14.89 4.82 10.40
CA LEU A 370 14.04 3.63 10.27
C LEU A 370 14.56 2.69 9.17
N PHE A 371 14.98 3.23 8.02
CA PHE A 371 15.35 2.44 6.85
C PHE A 371 16.82 2.01 6.81
N SER A 372 17.73 2.79 7.40
CA SER A 372 19.17 2.49 7.39
C SER A 372 19.59 1.40 8.36
N ASN A 373 18.68 0.88 9.19
CA ASN A 373 18.95 -0.20 10.12
C ASN A 373 18.14 -1.45 9.76
N PRO A 374 18.77 -2.53 9.27
CA PRO A 374 18.08 -3.76 8.87
C PRO A 374 17.23 -4.39 9.98
N THR A 375 17.67 -4.26 11.23
CA THR A 375 16.93 -4.77 12.39
C THR A 375 15.62 -4.00 12.56
N VAL A 376 15.69 -2.68 12.47
CA VAL A 376 14.52 -1.80 12.60
C VAL A 376 13.54 -2.00 11.43
N VAL A 377 14.06 -2.17 10.21
CA VAL A 377 13.24 -2.52 9.04
C VAL A 377 12.50 -3.84 9.24
N ASN A 378 13.19 -4.87 9.75
CA ASN A 378 12.55 -6.17 10.01
C ASN A 378 11.44 -6.07 11.07
N TYR A 379 11.68 -5.37 12.18
CA TYR A 379 10.63 -5.13 13.19
C TYR A 379 9.45 -4.33 12.62
N PHE A 380 9.73 -3.32 11.79
CA PHE A 380 8.70 -2.53 11.13
C PHE A 380 7.85 -3.39 10.20
N LEU A 381 8.47 -4.11 9.25
CA LEU A 381 7.77 -4.99 8.29
C LEU A 381 7.03 -6.13 8.99
N GLY A 382 7.63 -6.75 10.00
CA GLY A 382 6.98 -7.76 10.83
C GLY A 382 5.75 -7.21 11.53
N GLY A 383 5.83 -5.97 12.04
CA GLY A 383 4.70 -5.26 12.63
C GLY A 383 3.55 -5.05 11.64
N LEU A 384 3.85 -4.70 10.38
CA LEU A 384 2.83 -4.60 9.32
C LEU A 384 2.05 -5.90 9.18
N GLY A 385 2.77 -7.02 9.06
CA GLY A 385 2.20 -8.36 8.97
C GLY A 385 1.26 -8.68 10.13
N ALA A 386 1.75 -8.40 11.35
CA ALA A 386 1.09 -8.73 12.59
C ALA A 386 -0.26 -8.03 12.80
N PHE A 387 -0.42 -6.77 12.36
CA PHE A 387 -1.67 -6.03 12.57
C PHE A 387 -2.59 -6.03 11.35
N LEU A 388 -2.04 -5.92 10.14
CA LEU A 388 -2.86 -5.76 8.93
C LEU A 388 -3.58 -7.06 8.54
N GLY A 389 -2.93 -8.21 8.74
CA GLY A 389 -3.53 -9.52 8.45
C GLY A 389 -4.81 -9.76 9.27
N PRO A 390 -4.74 -9.69 10.62
CA PRO A 390 -5.91 -9.80 11.46
C PRO A 390 -7.04 -8.82 11.14
N LEU A 391 -6.72 -7.55 10.83
CA LEU A 391 -7.71 -6.56 10.40
C LEU A 391 -8.43 -7.01 9.12
N PHE A 392 -7.66 -7.44 8.13
CA PHE A 392 -8.21 -7.94 6.86
C PHE A 392 -9.12 -9.16 7.10
N GLY A 393 -8.69 -10.11 7.94
CA GLY A 393 -9.48 -11.29 8.29
C GLY A 393 -10.85 -10.95 8.88
N VAL A 394 -10.90 -10.02 9.86
CA VAL A 394 -12.16 -9.57 10.47
C VAL A 394 -13.06 -8.87 9.44
N ILE A 395 -12.53 -7.88 8.71
CA ILE A 395 -13.32 -7.05 7.78
C ILE A 395 -13.88 -7.91 6.63
N MET A 396 -13.07 -8.79 6.06
CA MET A 396 -13.49 -9.68 4.98
C MET A 396 -14.57 -10.66 5.41
N LEU A 397 -14.36 -11.30 6.56
CA LEU A 397 -15.34 -12.27 7.03
C LEU A 397 -16.66 -11.60 7.42
N ASP A 398 -16.59 -10.46 8.09
CA ASP A 398 -17.79 -9.71 8.47
C ASP A 398 -18.60 -9.30 7.25
N TYR A 399 -17.96 -8.67 6.27
CA TYR A 399 -18.68 -8.20 5.09
C TYR A 399 -19.21 -9.35 4.22
N TYR A 400 -18.37 -10.30 3.84
CA TYR A 400 -18.74 -11.34 2.87
C TYR A 400 -19.52 -12.49 3.48
N TRP A 401 -19.20 -12.91 4.70
CA TRP A 401 -19.82 -14.07 5.31
C TRP A 401 -20.93 -13.67 6.28
N VAL A 402 -20.68 -12.77 7.24
CA VAL A 402 -21.69 -12.34 8.24
C VAL A 402 -22.81 -11.55 7.57
N LYS A 403 -22.47 -10.47 6.86
CA LYS A 403 -23.40 -9.53 6.24
C LYS A 403 -23.79 -9.91 4.81
N ARG A 404 -23.18 -10.95 4.22
CA ARG A 404 -23.44 -11.43 2.84
C ARG A 404 -23.34 -10.31 1.78
N GLY A 405 -22.47 -9.34 2.00
CA GLY A 405 -22.29 -8.17 1.14
C GLY A 405 -23.46 -7.18 1.12
N ARG A 406 -24.39 -7.26 2.07
CA ARG A 406 -25.53 -6.35 2.22
C ARG A 406 -25.31 -5.49 3.45
N ILE A 407 -25.23 -4.18 3.23
CA ILE A 407 -25.06 -3.19 4.30
C ILE A 407 -25.97 -2.00 4.00
N ASP A 408 -26.46 -1.37 5.06
CA ASP A 408 -27.06 -0.03 4.98
C ASP A 408 -25.95 1.01 5.09
N VAL A 409 -25.79 1.85 4.06
CA VAL A 409 -24.72 2.88 4.03
C VAL A 409 -25.05 4.06 4.93
N ASP A 410 -26.33 4.42 5.04
CA ASP A 410 -26.77 5.57 5.81
C ASP A 410 -26.51 5.31 7.29
N GLN A 411 -26.82 4.10 7.76
CA GLN A 411 -26.57 3.67 9.13
C GLN A 411 -25.07 3.69 9.53
N LEU A 412 -24.13 3.70 8.59
CA LEU A 412 -22.69 3.89 8.90
C LEU A 412 -22.36 5.30 9.41
N PHE A 413 -23.31 6.23 9.28
CA PHE A 413 -23.22 7.60 9.77
C PHE A 413 -24.21 7.86 10.93
N ASN A 414 -24.79 6.80 11.52
CA ASN A 414 -25.72 6.89 12.64
C ASN A 414 -25.08 6.45 13.97
N ALA A 415 -24.83 7.41 14.87
CA ALA A 415 -24.28 7.13 16.20
C ALA A 415 -25.33 6.94 17.30
N GLN A 416 -26.61 6.77 16.96
CA GLN A 416 -27.67 6.54 17.95
C GLN A 416 -27.58 5.12 18.55
N PRO A 417 -27.76 4.97 19.87
CA PRO A 417 -27.91 3.66 20.49
C PRO A 417 -29.02 2.84 19.83
N GLY A 418 -28.71 1.59 19.47
CA GLY A 418 -29.63 0.71 18.75
C GLY A 418 -29.47 0.71 17.22
N SER A 419 -28.67 1.61 16.65
CA SER A 419 -28.35 1.54 15.21
C SER A 419 -27.52 0.29 14.88
N PRO A 420 -27.62 -0.27 13.66
CA PRO A 420 -26.98 -1.53 13.29
C PRO A 420 -25.46 -1.60 13.50
N TYR A 421 -24.77 -0.46 13.39
CA TYR A 421 -23.31 -0.37 13.55
C TYR A 421 -22.87 0.41 14.80
N TYR A 422 -23.81 0.73 15.69
CA TYR A 422 -23.46 1.29 16.99
C TYR A 422 -22.94 0.21 17.95
N TYR A 423 -23.39 -1.04 17.83
CA TYR A 423 -22.98 -2.14 18.71
C TYR A 423 -23.07 -1.74 20.20
N ARG A 424 -22.01 -1.98 20.99
CA ARG A 424 -21.94 -1.63 22.40
C ARG A 424 -21.13 -0.34 22.55
N LYS A 425 -21.82 0.78 22.80
CA LYS A 425 -21.21 2.11 22.96
C LYS A 425 -20.34 2.54 21.75
N GLY A 426 -20.75 2.17 20.54
CA GLY A 426 -20.06 2.48 19.27
C GLY A 426 -18.92 1.54 18.89
N VAL A 427 -18.70 0.46 19.63
CA VAL A 427 -17.63 -0.51 19.39
C VAL A 427 -18.21 -1.93 19.31
N ASN A 428 -17.78 -2.72 18.33
CA ASN A 428 -18.11 -4.13 18.23
C ASN A 428 -17.14 -4.98 19.07
N PRO A 429 -17.56 -5.54 20.22
CA PRO A 429 -16.68 -6.35 21.05
C PRO A 429 -16.22 -7.62 20.34
N LYS A 430 -17.05 -8.21 19.47
CA LYS A 430 -16.69 -9.45 18.76
C LYS A 430 -15.53 -9.21 17.80
N ALA A 431 -15.50 -8.05 17.14
CA ALA A 431 -14.39 -7.68 16.27
C ALA A 431 -13.09 -7.51 17.07
N LEU A 432 -13.15 -6.90 18.26
CA LEU A 432 -11.99 -6.76 19.13
C LEU A 432 -11.49 -8.11 19.67
N TRP A 433 -12.41 -8.99 20.10
CA TRP A 433 -12.06 -10.32 20.60
C TRP A 433 -11.52 -11.26 19.52
N ALA A 434 -11.82 -11.00 18.25
CA ALA A 434 -11.15 -11.68 17.15
C ALA A 434 -9.80 -11.02 16.80
N PHE A 435 -9.75 -9.68 16.75
CA PHE A 435 -8.58 -8.93 16.32
C PHE A 435 -7.42 -9.00 17.33
N LEU A 436 -7.64 -8.64 18.60
CA LEU A 436 -6.57 -8.44 19.58
C LEU A 436 -5.77 -9.73 19.85
N PRO A 437 -6.40 -10.90 20.13
CA PRO A 437 -5.63 -12.13 20.30
C PRO A 437 -4.90 -12.54 19.02
N SER A 438 -5.54 -12.30 17.86
CA SER A 438 -4.95 -12.65 16.57
C SER A 438 -3.71 -11.83 16.24
N ALA A 439 -3.79 -10.52 16.48
CA ALA A 439 -2.68 -9.60 16.33
C ALA A 439 -1.57 -9.87 17.34
N ALA A 440 -1.90 -10.22 18.58
CA ALA A 440 -0.90 -10.57 19.59
C ALA A 440 -0.07 -11.79 19.18
N VAL A 441 -0.71 -12.89 18.76
CA VAL A 441 0.00 -14.08 18.29
C VAL A 441 0.77 -13.77 17.01
N ALA A 442 0.18 -13.06 16.05
CA ALA A 442 0.87 -12.69 14.82
C ALA A 442 2.10 -11.80 15.09
N ALA A 443 2.03 -10.91 16.08
CA ALA A 443 3.15 -10.08 16.52
C ALA A 443 4.26 -10.91 17.16
N VAL A 444 3.93 -11.88 18.03
CA VAL A 444 4.94 -12.81 18.59
C VAL A 444 5.62 -13.57 17.46
N LEU A 445 4.86 -14.14 16.53
CA LEU A 445 5.42 -14.87 15.40
C LEU A 445 6.29 -14.01 14.48
N ALA A 446 5.97 -12.72 14.34
CA ALA A 446 6.65 -11.80 13.43
C ALA A 446 7.90 -11.14 14.02
N LEU A 447 7.94 -10.93 15.35
CA LEU A 447 8.91 -10.05 15.99
C LEU A 447 9.84 -10.79 16.97
N ASP A 448 9.44 -11.96 17.44
CA ASP A 448 10.28 -12.77 18.32
C ASP A 448 11.26 -13.62 17.49
N LYS A 449 12.54 -13.54 17.86
CA LYS A 449 13.67 -14.18 17.17
C LYS A 449 13.56 -15.70 17.17
N ASP A 450 12.92 -16.27 18.19
CA ASP A 450 12.69 -17.72 18.27
C ASP A 450 11.75 -18.21 17.15
N PHE A 451 11.04 -17.29 16.49
CA PHE A 451 10.07 -17.56 15.42
C PHE A 451 10.51 -17.01 14.05
N ASP A 452 11.79 -16.65 13.86
CA ASP A 452 12.32 -16.13 12.58
C ASP A 452 11.98 -17.01 11.37
N ALA A 453 11.91 -18.33 11.57
CA ALA A 453 11.54 -19.28 10.52
C ALA A 453 10.11 -19.12 10.01
N VAL A 454 9.21 -18.62 10.87
CA VAL A 454 7.77 -18.46 10.57
C VAL A 454 7.32 -16.99 10.46
N ALA A 455 8.17 -16.03 10.82
CA ALA A 455 7.89 -14.60 10.75
C ALA A 455 7.32 -14.12 9.40
N PRO A 456 7.82 -14.58 8.22
CA PRO A 456 7.24 -14.20 6.93
C PRO A 456 5.78 -14.62 6.72
N TYR A 457 5.27 -15.57 7.51
CA TYR A 457 3.90 -16.10 7.41
C TYR A 457 2.94 -15.48 8.42
N SER A 458 3.43 -14.62 9.31
CA SER A 458 2.65 -13.99 10.38
C SER A 458 1.37 -13.31 9.87
N TRP A 459 1.42 -12.66 8.70
CA TRP A 459 0.25 -12.05 8.06
C TRP A 459 -0.85 -13.06 7.75
N PHE A 460 -0.50 -14.21 7.15
CA PHE A 460 -1.46 -15.26 6.81
C PHE A 460 -2.06 -15.91 8.06
N ILE A 461 -1.20 -16.21 9.04
CA ILE A 461 -1.62 -16.83 10.30
C ILE A 461 -2.56 -15.89 11.05
N GLY A 462 -2.19 -14.61 11.17
CA GLY A 462 -3.02 -13.59 11.81
C GLY A 462 -4.36 -13.40 11.10
N THR A 463 -4.37 -13.37 9.76
CA THR A 463 -5.59 -13.28 8.95
C THR A 463 -6.51 -14.48 9.19
N ALA A 464 -5.98 -15.69 9.07
CA ALA A 464 -6.76 -16.92 9.21
C ALA A 464 -7.32 -17.09 10.63
N MET A 465 -6.52 -16.76 11.65
CA MET A 465 -6.95 -16.83 13.04
C MET A 465 -8.02 -15.78 13.35
N ALA A 466 -7.86 -14.53 12.89
CA ALA A 466 -8.86 -13.50 13.11
C ALA A 466 -10.18 -13.83 12.41
N ALA A 467 -10.12 -14.31 11.16
CA ALA A 467 -11.29 -14.79 10.44
C ALA A 467 -11.93 -16.00 11.14
N GLY A 468 -11.15 -16.97 11.61
CA GLY A 468 -11.66 -18.14 12.33
C GLY A 468 -12.36 -17.77 13.64
N LEU A 469 -11.72 -16.94 14.48
CA LEU A 469 -12.30 -16.47 15.74
C LEU A 469 -13.55 -15.63 15.50
N TYR A 470 -13.52 -14.71 14.55
CA TYR A 470 -14.69 -13.89 14.22
C TYR A 470 -15.85 -14.75 13.69
N MET A 471 -15.56 -15.79 12.91
CA MET A 471 -16.56 -16.75 12.43
C MET A 471 -17.30 -17.37 13.60
N VAL A 472 -16.58 -17.84 14.62
CA VAL A 472 -17.14 -18.48 15.81
C VAL A 472 -17.98 -17.49 16.61
N LEU A 473 -17.47 -16.28 16.85
CA LEU A 473 -18.16 -15.24 17.64
C LEU A 473 -19.45 -14.75 16.96
N CYS A 474 -19.50 -14.73 15.63
CA CYS A 474 -20.62 -14.21 14.85
C CYS A 474 -21.57 -15.27 14.29
N ARG A 475 -21.44 -16.55 14.69
CA ARG A 475 -22.35 -17.63 14.22
C ARG A 475 -23.82 -17.35 14.51
N SER A 476 -24.13 -16.83 15.70
CA SER A 476 -25.49 -16.45 16.10
C SER A 476 -26.06 -15.33 15.25
N ASP A 477 -25.26 -14.29 15.01
CA ASP A 477 -25.67 -13.10 14.28
C ASP A 477 -25.92 -13.44 12.81
N ARG A 478 -25.12 -14.37 12.28
CA ARG A 478 -25.27 -14.93 10.96
C ARG A 478 -26.57 -15.73 10.80
N ALA A 479 -26.94 -16.51 11.82
CA ALA A 479 -28.15 -17.32 11.83
C ALA A 479 -29.41 -16.45 11.99
N ALA A 480 -29.33 -15.38 12.78
CA ALA A 480 -30.42 -14.43 12.99
C ALA A 480 -30.68 -13.51 11.78
N ALA A 481 -29.70 -13.35 10.87
CA ALA A 481 -29.89 -12.59 9.65
C ALA A 481 -30.79 -13.36 8.66
N GLU A 482 -32.04 -12.92 8.50
CA GLU A 482 -32.99 -13.54 7.57
C GLU A 482 -32.43 -13.59 6.13
N PRO A 483 -32.64 -14.70 5.40
CA PRO A 483 -32.39 -14.75 3.97
C PRO A 483 -33.44 -13.91 3.23
N VAL A 484 -33.24 -12.60 3.15
CA VAL A 484 -34.08 -11.74 2.29
C VAL A 484 -33.84 -12.14 0.83
N ALA A 485 -34.92 -12.36 0.07
CA ALA A 485 -34.89 -12.72 -1.35
C ALA A 485 -33.91 -11.84 -2.12
N ALA A 486 -33.18 -12.42 -3.08
CA ALA A 486 -32.24 -11.69 -3.90
C ALA A 486 -32.99 -10.58 -4.66
N GLU A 487 -32.68 -9.32 -4.37
CA GLU A 487 -32.98 -8.23 -5.29
C GLU A 487 -32.41 -8.63 -6.67
N PRO A 488 -33.17 -8.47 -7.77
CA PRO A 488 -32.66 -8.74 -9.10
C PRO A 488 -31.36 -7.94 -9.25
N ALA A 489 -30.29 -8.61 -9.65
CA ALA A 489 -29.05 -7.95 -9.99
C ALA A 489 -29.39 -6.83 -11.00
N ALA A 490 -29.36 -5.58 -10.55
CA ALA A 490 -29.44 -4.43 -11.44
C ALA A 490 -28.36 -4.66 -12.49
N MET A 491 -28.81 -4.83 -13.74
CA MET A 491 -28.02 -5.36 -14.83
C MET A 491 -26.62 -4.76 -14.80
N GLU A 492 -25.62 -5.62 -14.67
CA GLU A 492 -24.22 -5.26 -14.88
C GLU A 492 -24.04 -4.89 -16.37
N SER A 493 -24.33 -3.64 -16.74
CA SER A 493 -23.84 -3.02 -17.97
C SER A 493 -22.42 -2.54 -17.74
#